data_AF-E6WY78-F1
#
_entry.id   AF-E6WY78-F1
#
_cell.length_a   1.000
_cell.length_b   1.000
_cell.length_c   1.000
_cell.angle_alpha   90.00
_cell.angle_beta   90.00
_cell.angle_gamma   90.00
#
_symmetry.space_group_name_H-M   'P 1'
#
loop_
_entity.id
_entity.type
_entity.pdbx_description
1 polymer ?
#
loop_
_entity_poly.entity_id
_entity_poly.type
_entity_poly.pdbx_seq_one_letter_code
_entity_poly.pdbx_strand_id
1 'polypeptide(L)'
;MTLPDRQHQRAFTLLELLIVILLMGVMAMLLVGVFKRAGSREGPPKITQLREKVLKGVKGSRELFCIDNCTRCFYLEGGEVTEAGFALPPLSAYIVDAEGQPHRLEYGRYQDHPVCLRFRSAEDGHTSRLIIGSEGAFYYIPSYFGEVERYASLEDAVARWTRDRDLLHNRWDYY
;
A
#
# COMPACT_ATOMS: atom_id res chain seq x y z
N MET A 1 -40.02 12.42 65.47
CA MET A 1 -40.44 13.46 64.52
C MET A 1 -39.19 14.12 63.95
N THR A 2 -38.85 13.84 62.71
CA THR A 2 -37.72 14.45 61.99
C THR A 2 -38.22 14.88 60.61
N LEU A 3 -38.15 16.17 60.33
CA LEU A 3 -38.62 16.81 59.09
C LEU A 3 -37.68 16.48 57.92
N PRO A 4 -38.19 16.29 56.69
CA PRO A 4 -37.35 16.11 55.51
C PRO A 4 -36.75 17.46 55.08
N ASP A 5 -35.42 17.49 54.97
CA ASP A 5 -34.63 18.60 54.46
C ASP A 5 -34.86 18.76 52.94
N ARG A 6 -35.36 19.93 52.52
CA ARG A 6 -35.64 20.24 51.11
C ARG A 6 -34.33 20.61 50.43
N GLN A 7 -33.69 19.64 49.76
CA GLN A 7 -32.63 19.90 48.80
C GLN A 7 -33.15 20.87 47.70
N HIS A 8 -32.70 22.11 47.77
CA HIS A 8 -32.82 23.07 46.68
C HIS A 8 -32.03 22.53 45.48
N GLN A 9 -32.74 22.01 44.47
CA GLN A 9 -32.13 21.74 43.17
C GLN A 9 -31.74 23.08 42.55
N ARG A 10 -30.45 23.40 42.62
CA ARG A 10 -29.90 24.58 41.94
C ARG A 10 -29.97 24.32 40.44
N ALA A 11 -30.86 25.02 39.75
CA ALA A 11 -30.86 25.06 38.30
C ALA A 11 -29.59 25.77 37.82
N PHE A 12 -28.93 25.20 36.82
CA PHE A 12 -27.74 25.78 36.20
C PHE A 12 -28.05 27.19 35.69
N THR A 13 -27.11 28.10 35.90
CA THR A 13 -27.25 29.46 35.35
C THR A 13 -27.06 29.43 33.84
N LEU A 14 -27.72 30.36 33.13
CA LEU A 14 -27.65 30.46 31.66
C LEU A 14 -26.20 30.66 31.16
N LEU A 15 -25.40 31.38 31.95
CA LEU A 15 -23.99 31.63 31.68
C LEU A 15 -23.13 30.37 31.89
N GLU A 16 -23.41 29.59 32.92
CA GLU A 16 -22.71 28.33 33.19
C GLU A 16 -22.96 27.29 32.09
N LEU A 17 -24.19 27.20 31.59
CA LEU A 17 -24.52 26.34 30.44
C LEU A 17 -23.74 26.75 29.18
N LEU A 18 -23.62 28.05 28.92
CA LEU A 18 -22.89 28.59 27.76
C LEU A 18 -21.39 28.25 27.81
N ILE A 19 -20.79 28.32 29.00
CA ILE A 19 -19.38 27.94 29.19
C ILE A 19 -19.19 26.44 28.93
N VAL A 20 -20.10 25.59 29.41
CA VAL A 20 -20.00 24.14 29.23
C VAL A 20 -20.06 23.74 27.76
N ILE A 21 -20.99 24.30 26.98
CA ILE A 21 -21.09 23.99 25.54
C ILE A 21 -19.85 24.45 24.76
N LEU A 22 -19.25 25.58 25.14
CA LEU A 22 -18.03 26.09 24.52
C LEU A 22 -16.83 25.19 24.83
N LEU A 23 -16.69 24.75 26.08
CA LEU A 23 -15.63 23.82 26.49
C LEU A 23 -15.78 22.45 25.81
N MET A 24 -17.00 21.91 25.71
CA MET A 24 -17.26 20.67 24.99
C MET A 24 -16.92 20.79 23.50
N GLY A 25 -17.22 21.93 22.87
CA GLY A 25 -16.87 22.21 21.47
C GLY A 25 -15.36 22.24 21.23
N VAL A 26 -14.60 22.91 22.11
CA VAL A 26 -13.13 22.95 22.02
C VAL A 26 -12.52 21.55 22.23
N MET A 27 -13.01 20.79 23.21
CA MET A 27 -12.56 19.42 23.44
C MET A 27 -12.85 18.51 22.22
N ALA A 28 -14.05 18.61 21.64
CA ALA A 28 -14.41 17.85 20.44
C ALA A 28 -13.50 18.20 19.24
N MET A 29 -13.19 19.48 19.03
CA MET A 29 -12.30 19.92 17.96
C MET A 29 -10.86 19.41 18.13
N LEU A 30 -10.33 19.46 19.37
CA LEU A 30 -9.01 18.93 19.69
C LEU A 30 -8.94 17.41 19.51
N LEU A 31 -9.99 16.68 19.94
CA LEU A 31 -10.08 15.23 19.74
C LEU A 31 -10.08 14.88 18.25
N VAL A 32 -10.90 15.55 17.43
CA VAL A 32 -10.91 15.33 15.97
C VAL A 32 -9.55 15.67 15.33
N GLY A 33 -8.86 16.70 15.81
CA GLY A 33 -7.52 17.07 15.36
C GLY A 33 -6.46 16.00 15.68
N VAL A 34 -6.54 15.35 16.85
CA VAL A 34 -5.66 14.23 17.23
C VAL A 34 -6.01 12.97 16.43
N PHE A 35 -7.30 12.65 16.25
CA PHE A 35 -7.73 11.48 15.47
C PHE A 35 -7.40 11.62 13.98
N LYS A 36 -7.44 12.82 13.40
CA LYS A 36 -6.98 13.05 12.01
C LYS A 36 -5.47 12.95 11.82
N ARG A 37 -4.67 13.16 12.88
CA ARG A 37 -3.21 12.94 12.87
C ARG A 37 -2.80 11.49 13.04
N ALA A 38 -3.67 10.65 13.60
CA ALA A 38 -3.55 9.20 13.53
C ALA A 38 -4.04 8.69 12.16
N GLY A 39 -3.46 9.28 11.10
CA GLY A 39 -3.79 9.00 9.72
C GLY A 39 -3.84 7.50 9.45
N SER A 40 -4.98 7.09 8.89
CA SER A 40 -5.24 5.86 8.15
C SER A 40 -4.15 4.78 8.30
N ARG A 41 -4.17 4.06 9.43
CA ARG A 41 -3.63 2.69 9.43
C ARG A 41 -4.67 1.80 8.74
N GLU A 42 -4.84 2.01 7.43
CA GLU A 42 -5.20 0.90 6.57
C GLU A 42 -4.17 -0.21 6.87
N GLY A 43 -4.64 -1.43 7.11
CA GLY A 43 -3.74 -2.57 7.32
C GLY A 43 -2.69 -2.67 6.22
N PRO A 44 -1.61 -3.44 6.43
CA PRO A 44 -0.55 -3.58 5.44
C PRO A 44 -1.17 -3.89 4.06
N PRO A 45 -0.86 -3.12 3.01
CA PRO A 45 -1.43 -3.33 1.70
C PRO A 45 -1.27 -4.77 1.27
N LYS A 46 -2.36 -5.36 0.78
CA LYS A 46 -2.27 -6.64 0.09
C LYS A 46 -1.40 -6.45 -1.16
N ILE A 47 -0.63 -7.46 -1.53
CA ILE A 47 0.15 -7.47 -2.78
C ILE A 47 -0.72 -7.12 -4.00
N THR A 48 -2.01 -7.51 -3.98
CA THR A 48 -2.98 -7.18 -5.03
C THR A 48 -3.25 -5.68 -5.19
N GLN A 49 -3.03 -4.87 -4.15
CA GLN A 49 -3.20 -3.42 -4.16
C GLN A 49 -1.92 -2.65 -4.46
N LEU A 50 -0.79 -3.35 -4.65
CA LEU A 50 0.51 -2.75 -4.88
C LEU A 50 0.47 -1.76 -6.06
N ARG A 51 -0.11 -2.20 -7.19
CA ARG A 51 -0.26 -1.37 -8.38
C ARG A 51 -1.06 -0.10 -8.09
N GLU A 52 -2.22 -0.23 -7.45
CA GLU A 52 -3.06 0.93 -7.12
C GLU A 52 -2.29 1.92 -6.24
N LYS A 53 -1.59 1.45 -5.20
CA LYS A 53 -0.84 2.33 -4.31
C LYS A 53 0.34 3.02 -5.00
N VAL A 54 1.04 2.34 -5.92
CA VAL A 54 2.12 2.97 -6.69
C VAL A 54 1.60 3.97 -7.73
N LEU A 55 0.50 3.65 -8.42
CA LEU A 55 -0.04 4.47 -9.51
C LEU A 55 -0.93 5.62 -9.03
N LYS A 56 -1.48 5.56 -7.81
CA LYS A 56 -2.45 6.55 -7.32
C LYS A 56 -1.83 7.95 -7.23
N GLY A 57 -2.39 8.86 -8.02
CA GLY A 57 -2.07 10.29 -7.98
C GLY A 57 -0.76 10.68 -8.67
N VAL A 58 -0.14 9.78 -9.44
CA VAL A 58 1.14 10.04 -10.12
C VAL A 58 0.91 10.61 -11.51
N LYS A 59 1.62 11.69 -11.85
CA LYS A 59 1.78 12.19 -13.22
C LYS A 59 3.25 12.04 -13.59
N GLY A 60 3.64 10.88 -14.12
CA GLY A 60 5.02 10.60 -14.52
C GLY A 60 5.52 9.24 -14.03
N SER A 61 6.83 9.02 -14.17
CA SER A 61 7.45 7.77 -13.72
C SER A 61 7.70 7.81 -12.20
N ARG A 62 7.31 6.74 -11.52
CA ARG A 62 7.53 6.56 -10.09
C ARG A 62 8.02 5.14 -9.84
N GLU A 63 8.94 5.00 -8.92
CA GLU A 63 9.46 3.71 -8.49
C GLU A 63 9.18 3.51 -7.00
N LEU A 64 8.66 2.35 -6.63
CA LEU A 64 8.54 1.90 -5.25
C LEU A 64 9.66 0.90 -4.97
N PHE A 65 10.40 1.10 -3.89
CA PHE A 65 11.33 0.09 -3.39
C PHE A 65 11.18 -0.11 -1.89
N CYS A 66 11.45 -1.32 -1.41
CA CYS A 66 11.32 -1.66 0.00
C CYS A 66 12.60 -2.34 0.52
N ILE A 67 12.94 -2.06 1.78
CA ILE A 67 14.09 -2.61 2.51
C ILE A 67 13.62 -3.22 3.83
N ASP A 68 14.56 -3.76 4.62
CA ASP A 68 14.29 -4.29 5.96
C ASP A 68 13.20 -5.36 5.97
N ASN A 69 13.37 -6.42 5.15
CA ASN A 69 12.37 -7.47 4.94
C ASN A 69 10.99 -6.93 4.51
N CYS A 70 11.02 -5.87 3.69
CA CYS A 70 9.85 -5.16 3.17
C CYS A 70 9.02 -4.39 4.21
N THR A 71 9.56 -4.16 5.39
CA THR A 71 8.88 -3.38 6.43
C THR A 71 8.95 -1.87 6.22
N ARG A 72 9.93 -1.39 5.44
CA ARG A 72 10.10 0.02 5.10
C ARG A 72 10.12 0.20 3.60
N CYS A 73 9.18 0.98 3.08
CA CYS A 73 9.01 1.23 1.66
C CYS A 73 9.13 2.72 1.33
N PHE A 74 9.70 3.02 0.17
CA PHE A 74 9.99 4.36 -0.29
C PHE A 74 9.56 4.55 -1.74
N TYR A 75 9.12 5.75 -2.08
CA TYR A 75 8.94 6.19 -3.45
C TYR A 75 10.15 6.97 -3.92
N LEU A 76 10.62 6.66 -5.12
CA LEU A 76 11.58 7.45 -5.88
C LEU A 76 10.84 8.10 -7.07
N GLU A 77 10.82 9.43 -7.09
CA GLU A 77 10.18 10.23 -8.13
C GLU A 77 11.03 11.47 -8.41
N GLY A 78 11.38 11.71 -9.67
CA GLY A 78 12.22 12.88 -10.03
C GLY A 78 13.60 12.93 -9.36
N GLY A 79 14.09 11.81 -8.79
CA GLY A 79 15.34 11.76 -8.01
C GLY A 79 15.15 11.97 -6.51
N GLU A 80 13.96 12.33 -6.05
CA GLU A 80 13.64 12.47 -4.63
C GLU A 80 13.11 11.16 -4.04
N VAL A 81 13.59 10.83 -2.84
CA VAL A 81 13.15 9.64 -2.08
C VAL A 81 12.23 10.08 -0.96
N THR A 82 11.01 9.55 -0.92
CA THR A 82 10.02 9.82 0.12
C THR A 82 9.51 8.52 0.73
N GLU A 83 9.20 8.52 2.03
CA GLU A 83 8.68 7.32 2.70
C GLU A 83 7.23 7.08 2.29
N ALA A 84 6.90 5.83 1.94
CA ALA A 84 5.58 5.46 1.43
C ALA A 84 4.52 5.32 2.52
N GLY A 85 4.94 5.22 3.80
CA GLY A 85 4.04 5.16 4.95
C GLY A 85 3.32 3.81 5.15
N PHE A 86 3.77 2.74 4.49
CA PHE A 86 3.26 1.39 4.66
C PHE A 86 4.37 0.33 4.60
N ALA A 87 4.04 -0.86 5.09
CA ALA A 87 4.87 -2.06 5.03
C ALA A 87 4.22 -3.12 4.15
N LEU A 88 5.04 -3.98 3.54
CA LEU A 88 4.58 -5.17 2.84
C LEU A 88 4.96 -6.42 3.64
N PRO A 89 4.23 -7.53 3.48
CA PRO A 89 4.65 -8.81 4.03
C PRO A 89 6.00 -9.23 3.40
N PRO A 90 6.79 -10.07 4.09
CA PRO A 90 8.00 -10.65 3.52
C PRO A 90 7.69 -11.35 2.20
N LEU A 91 8.42 -10.99 1.15
CA LEU A 91 8.16 -11.49 -0.19
C LEU A 91 9.46 -11.84 -0.93
N SER A 92 9.29 -12.55 -2.05
CA SER A 92 10.34 -12.77 -3.04
C SER A 92 9.80 -12.42 -4.41
N ALA A 93 10.57 -11.67 -5.20
CA ALA A 93 10.23 -11.32 -6.57
C ALA A 93 10.95 -12.24 -7.55
N TYR A 94 10.26 -12.60 -8.63
CA TYR A 94 10.76 -13.45 -9.71
C TYR A 94 10.45 -12.84 -11.07
N ILE A 95 11.33 -13.12 -12.04
CA ILE A 95 11.10 -12.91 -13.47
C ILE A 95 11.22 -14.24 -14.18
N VAL A 96 10.58 -14.37 -15.34
CA VAL A 96 10.73 -15.56 -16.19
C VAL A 96 11.55 -15.18 -17.41
N ASP A 97 12.59 -15.96 -17.69
CA ASP A 97 13.47 -15.76 -18.85
C ASP A 97 12.81 -16.21 -20.18
N ALA A 98 13.58 -16.20 -21.26
CA ALA A 98 13.09 -16.60 -22.58
C ALA A 98 12.80 -18.11 -22.65
N GLU A 99 13.53 -18.91 -21.88
CA GLU A 99 13.43 -20.35 -21.77
C GLU A 99 12.27 -20.80 -20.86
N GLY A 100 11.58 -19.86 -20.21
CA GLY A 100 10.45 -20.15 -19.32
C GLY A 100 10.88 -20.49 -17.89
N GLN A 101 12.14 -20.28 -17.51
CA GLN A 101 12.65 -20.56 -16.18
C GLN A 101 12.47 -19.34 -15.26
N PRO A 102 11.95 -19.53 -14.03
CA PRO A 102 11.83 -18.45 -13.07
C PRO A 102 13.18 -18.16 -12.39
N HIS A 103 13.60 -16.90 -12.43
CA HIS A 103 14.77 -16.39 -11.71
C HIS A 103 14.33 -15.45 -10.61
N ARG A 104 14.88 -15.65 -9.41
CA ARG A 104 14.67 -14.73 -8.30
C ARG A 104 15.41 -13.42 -8.59
N LEU A 105 14.74 -12.29 -8.39
CA LEU A 105 15.34 -10.97 -8.53
C LEU A 105 16.10 -10.58 -7.27
N GLU A 106 17.31 -10.09 -7.46
CA GLU A 106 18.12 -9.44 -6.43
C GLU A 106 18.38 -7.99 -6.83
N TYR A 107 17.92 -7.04 -5.99
CA TYR A 107 17.91 -5.62 -6.33
C TYR A 107 19.07 -4.82 -5.73
N GLY A 108 20.04 -5.50 -5.12
CA GLY A 108 21.16 -4.86 -4.42
C GLY A 108 20.76 -4.29 -3.06
N ARG A 109 21.35 -3.14 -2.70
CA ARG A 109 21.20 -2.52 -1.36
C ARG A 109 20.93 -1.02 -1.47
N TYR A 110 20.19 -0.48 -0.52
CA TYR A 110 19.97 0.95 -0.32
C TYR A 110 20.36 1.31 1.12
N GLN A 111 21.30 2.23 1.29
CA GLN A 111 21.87 2.59 2.60
C GLN A 111 22.34 1.34 3.39
N ASP A 112 23.02 0.40 2.72
CA ASP A 112 23.46 -0.90 3.27
C ASP A 112 22.36 -1.91 3.65
N HIS A 113 21.08 -1.57 3.46
CA HIS A 113 19.97 -2.49 3.64
C HIS A 113 19.60 -3.21 2.33
N PRO A 114 19.43 -4.54 2.33
CA PRO A 114 19.04 -5.27 1.12
C PRO A 114 17.65 -4.84 0.65
N VAL A 115 17.54 -4.59 -0.65
CA VAL A 115 16.27 -4.22 -1.29
C VAL A 115 15.50 -5.52 -1.60
N CYS A 116 14.32 -5.66 -1.00
CA CYS A 116 13.49 -6.86 -1.13
C CYS A 116 12.48 -6.77 -2.29
N LEU A 117 12.11 -5.56 -2.68
CA LEU A 117 11.21 -5.28 -3.79
C LEU A 117 11.63 -4.00 -4.48
N ARG A 118 11.57 -4.00 -5.81
CA ARG A 118 11.66 -2.80 -6.65
C ARG A 118 10.59 -2.90 -7.73
N PHE A 119 9.67 -1.94 -7.75
CA PHE A 119 8.52 -1.91 -8.64
C PHE A 119 8.43 -0.55 -9.32
N ARG A 120 8.60 -0.52 -10.65
CA ARG A 120 8.60 0.72 -11.42
C ARG A 120 7.30 0.89 -12.19
N SER A 121 6.80 2.13 -12.20
CA SER A 121 5.80 2.66 -13.12
C SER A 121 6.47 3.61 -14.10
N ALA A 122 6.26 3.39 -15.39
CA ALA A 122 6.59 4.33 -16.46
C ALA A 122 5.46 5.35 -16.65
N GLU A 123 5.71 6.39 -17.46
CA GLU A 123 4.79 7.51 -17.67
C GLU A 123 3.51 7.11 -18.45
N ASP A 124 3.63 6.08 -19.28
CA ASP A 124 2.55 5.43 -20.03
C ASP A 124 1.69 4.48 -19.18
N GLY A 125 1.97 4.39 -17.88
CA GLY A 125 1.29 3.51 -16.94
C GLY A 125 1.73 2.04 -17.05
N HIS A 126 2.78 1.74 -17.83
CA HIS A 126 3.39 0.42 -17.84
C HIS A 126 4.13 0.19 -16.54
N THR A 127 3.97 -1.01 -16.00
CA THR A 127 4.59 -1.40 -14.74
C THR A 127 5.54 -2.57 -14.95
N SER A 128 6.43 -2.79 -13.98
CA SER A 128 7.27 -3.99 -13.97
C SER A 128 6.42 -5.25 -13.96
N ARG A 129 6.61 -6.14 -14.95
CA ARG A 129 6.02 -7.48 -14.92
C ARG A 129 6.83 -8.37 -14.00
N LEU A 130 6.18 -8.94 -12.98
CA LEU A 130 6.84 -9.68 -11.90
C LEU A 130 5.94 -10.83 -11.44
N ILE A 131 6.55 -11.87 -10.89
CA ILE A 131 5.86 -12.80 -10.00
C ILE A 131 6.31 -12.51 -8.57
N ILE A 132 5.37 -12.32 -7.65
CA ILE A 132 5.67 -12.10 -6.23
C ILE A 132 5.23 -13.32 -5.43
N GLY A 133 6.15 -13.97 -4.73
CA GLY A 133 5.84 -15.00 -3.73
C GLY A 133 5.74 -14.39 -2.35
N SER A 134 4.62 -14.58 -1.65
CA SER A 134 4.37 -14.07 -0.30
C SER A 134 3.38 -14.96 0.44
N GLU A 135 3.65 -15.29 1.70
CA GLU A 135 2.74 -16.05 2.58
C GLU A 135 2.21 -17.37 1.95
N GLY A 136 3.06 -18.08 1.21
CA GLY A 136 2.70 -19.35 0.56
C GLY A 136 1.81 -19.21 -0.69
N ALA A 137 1.62 -17.99 -1.20
CA ALA A 137 0.94 -17.74 -2.47
C ALA A 137 1.86 -17.02 -3.45
N PHE A 138 1.54 -17.13 -4.74
CA PHE A 138 2.25 -16.47 -5.82
C PHE A 138 1.30 -15.51 -6.55
N TYR A 139 1.78 -14.33 -6.88
CA TYR A 139 1.00 -13.26 -7.49
C TYR A 139 1.64 -12.88 -8.82
N TYR A 140 0.92 -13.04 -9.92
CA TYR A 140 1.35 -12.55 -11.22
C TYR A 140 0.94 -11.09 -11.37
N ILE A 141 1.92 -10.21 -11.58
CA ILE A 141 1.71 -8.79 -11.83
C ILE A 141 2.00 -8.52 -13.31
N PRO A 142 0.97 -8.21 -14.14
CA PRO A 142 1.16 -7.94 -15.55
C PRO A 142 1.80 -6.56 -15.78
N SER A 143 2.56 -6.41 -16.87
CA SER A 143 3.16 -5.10 -17.24
C SER A 143 2.11 -4.06 -17.65
N TYR A 144 1.02 -4.49 -18.26
CA TYR A 144 -0.03 -3.64 -18.85
C TYR A 144 -1.34 -3.77 -18.07
N PHE A 145 -2.44 -3.17 -18.55
CA PHE A 145 -3.77 -3.31 -17.97
C PHE A 145 -4.10 -4.77 -17.68
N GLY A 146 -4.31 -5.09 -16.41
CA GLY A 146 -4.57 -6.44 -15.93
C GLY A 146 -4.61 -6.47 -14.42
N GLU A 147 -5.50 -7.29 -13.88
CA GLU A 147 -5.61 -7.50 -12.45
C GLU A 147 -4.48 -8.42 -11.95
N VAL A 148 -4.10 -8.26 -10.69
CA VAL A 148 -3.12 -9.15 -10.06
C VAL A 148 -3.79 -10.50 -9.83
N GLU A 149 -3.25 -11.54 -10.46
CA GLU A 149 -3.78 -12.90 -10.38
C GLU A 149 -3.03 -13.69 -9.29
N ARG A 150 -3.76 -14.42 -8.45
CA ARG A 150 -3.20 -15.23 -7.35
C ARG A 150 -3.16 -16.71 -7.73
N TYR A 151 -2.05 -17.36 -7.39
CA TYR A 151 -1.75 -18.76 -7.65
C TYR A 151 -1.26 -19.46 -6.39
N ALA A 152 -1.49 -20.77 -6.32
CA ALA A 152 -1.02 -21.62 -5.23
C ALA A 152 0.45 -22.04 -5.39
N SER A 153 0.95 -22.07 -6.63
CA SER A 153 2.32 -22.49 -6.95
C SER A 153 3.04 -21.48 -7.84
N LEU A 154 4.38 -21.50 -7.79
CA LEU A 154 5.22 -20.71 -8.69
C LEU A 154 5.03 -21.17 -10.14
N GLU A 155 4.91 -22.46 -10.36
CA GLU A 155 4.74 -23.08 -11.68
C GLU A 155 3.48 -22.57 -12.38
N ASP A 156 2.35 -22.45 -11.67
CA ASP A 156 1.11 -21.91 -12.25
C ASP A 156 1.26 -20.43 -12.65
N ALA A 157 1.95 -19.65 -11.82
CA ALA A 157 2.24 -18.24 -12.11
C ALA A 157 3.18 -18.07 -13.30
N VAL A 158 4.18 -18.96 -13.45
CA VAL A 158 5.07 -19.04 -14.61
C VAL A 158 4.28 -19.43 -15.86
N ALA A 159 3.40 -20.43 -15.77
CA ALA A 159 2.54 -20.82 -16.88
C ALA A 159 1.65 -19.65 -17.35
N ARG A 160 1.14 -18.83 -16.44
CA ARG A 160 0.41 -17.60 -16.77
C ARG A 160 1.28 -16.57 -17.48
N TRP A 161 2.50 -16.35 -17.01
CA TRP A 161 3.48 -15.44 -17.63
C TRP A 161 3.77 -15.86 -19.07
N THR A 162 4.05 -17.15 -19.29
CA THR A 162 4.37 -17.71 -20.62
C THR A 162 3.20 -17.54 -21.58
N ARG A 163 1.96 -17.87 -21.15
CA ARG A 163 0.76 -17.61 -21.96
C ARG A 163 0.64 -16.15 -22.38
N ASP A 164 0.94 -15.22 -21.47
CA ASP A 164 0.88 -13.78 -21.75
C ASP A 164 1.91 -13.35 -22.81
N ARG A 165 3.13 -13.89 -22.71
CA ARG A 165 4.21 -13.65 -23.68
C ARG A 165 3.81 -14.14 -25.07
N ASP A 166 3.27 -15.35 -25.17
CA ASP A 166 2.92 -15.95 -26.45
C ASP A 166 1.77 -15.19 -27.14
N LEU A 167 0.84 -14.62 -26.37
CA LEU A 167 -0.22 -13.70 -26.87
C LEU A 167 0.32 -12.36 -27.42
N LEU A 168 1.51 -11.95 -27.00
CA LEU A 168 2.19 -10.76 -27.53
C LEU A 168 3.04 -11.11 -28.75
N HIS A 169 3.68 -12.28 -28.78
CA HIS A 169 4.50 -12.71 -29.91
C HIS A 169 3.65 -12.93 -31.18
N ASN A 170 2.53 -13.65 -31.07
CA ASN A 170 1.68 -14.01 -32.22
C ASN A 170 0.91 -12.83 -32.83
N ARG A 171 0.94 -11.64 -32.23
CA ARG A 171 0.19 -10.47 -32.71
C ARG A 171 0.96 -9.65 -33.76
N TRP A 172 2.25 -9.93 -33.94
CA TRP A 172 3.11 -9.21 -34.88
C TRP A 172 3.35 -9.96 -36.21
N ASP A 173 2.88 -11.19 -36.35
CA ASP A 173 3.01 -11.99 -37.59
C ASP A 173 1.99 -11.61 -38.71
N TYR A 174 1.32 -10.47 -38.57
CA TYR A 174 0.31 -9.99 -39.53
C TYR A 174 0.65 -8.66 -40.22
N TYR A 175 1.91 -8.21 -40.16
CA TYR A 175 2.37 -7.02 -40.89
C TYR A 175 3.63 -7.27 -41.71
#